data_AF-A0AAU9TKL3-F1
#
_entry.id   AF-A0AAU9TKL3-F1
#
_cell.length_a   1.000
_cell.length_b   1.000
_cell.length_c   1.000
_cell.angle_alpha   90.00
_cell.angle_beta   90.00
_cell.angle_gamma   90.00
#
_symmetry.space_group_name_H-M   'P 1'
#
loop_
_entity.id
_entity.type
_entity.pdbx_description
1 polymer ?
#
loop_
_entity_poly.entity_id
_entity_poly.type
_entity_poly.pdbx_seq_one_letter_code
_entity_poly.pdbx_strand_id
1 'polypeptide(L)'
;MAAPHMTDFQLERILADRGTIQRHIKCALGEGPCDPVGIRLRTLAPLVLRGSCPQCSPQETRQIRRTLSYVQRNHPWEWAKIIRQYG
;
A
#
# COMPACT_ATOMS: atom_id res chain seq x y z
N MET A 1 -21.79 3.46 3.16
CA MET A 1 -20.75 2.71 3.91
C MET A 1 -19.48 3.55 3.88
N ALA A 2 -19.14 4.22 4.98
CA ALA A 2 -17.89 4.96 5.07
C ALA A 2 -16.72 3.96 5.07
N ALA A 3 -15.76 4.13 4.17
CA ALA A 3 -14.55 3.33 4.19
C ALA A 3 -13.89 3.49 5.58
N PRO A 4 -13.43 2.41 6.22
CA PRO A 4 -12.83 2.50 7.55
C PRO A 4 -11.64 3.48 7.50
N HIS A 5 -11.72 4.54 8.31
CA HIS A 5 -10.62 5.48 8.47
C HIS A 5 -9.48 4.77 9.21
N MET A 6 -8.49 4.27 8.46
CA MET A 6 -7.29 3.68 9.04
C MET A 6 -6.48 4.80 9.69
N THR A 7 -6.12 4.65 10.96
CA THR A 7 -5.22 5.58 11.65
C THR A 7 -3.76 5.27 11.34
N ASP A 8 -2.87 6.25 11.54
CA ASP A 8 -1.44 6.06 11.28
C ASP A 8 -0.83 5.00 12.21
N PHE A 9 -1.32 4.88 13.45
CA PHE A 9 -0.93 3.81 14.37
C PHE A 9 -1.36 2.43 13.89
N GLN A 10 -2.57 2.30 13.34
CA GLN A 10 -3.03 1.03 12.76
C GLN A 10 -2.19 0.65 11.54
N LEU A 11 -1.84 1.62 10.69
CA LEU A 11 -0.94 1.40 9.58
C LEU A 11 0.42 0.88 10.07
N GLU A 12 1.02 1.52 11.07
CA GLU A 12 2.33 1.10 11.59
C GLU A 12 2.30 -0.31 12.15
N ARG A 13 1.22 -0.70 12.84
CA ARG A 13 1.04 -2.09 13.30
C ARG A 13 0.96 -3.08 12.15
N ILE A 14 0.27 -2.73 11.07
CA ILE A 14 0.16 -3.55 9.86
C ILE A 14 1.51 -3.68 9.16
N LEU A 15 2.26 -2.57 9.03
CA LEU A 15 3.60 -2.57 8.44
C LEU A 15 4.60 -3.37 9.29
N ALA A 16 4.48 -3.32 10.61
CA ALA A 16 5.33 -4.07 11.54
C ALA A 16 5.04 -5.58 11.53
N ASP A 17 3.80 -5.99 11.20
CA ASP A 17 3.44 -7.38 11.03
C ASP A 17 3.89 -7.91 9.65
N ARG A 18 5.01 -8.64 9.67
CA ARG A 18 5.59 -9.28 8.47
C ARG A 18 4.60 -10.14 7.69
N GLY A 19 3.72 -10.88 8.36
CA GLY A 19 2.75 -11.75 7.70
C GLY A 19 1.69 -10.94 6.96
N THR A 20 1.22 -9.87 7.60
CA THR A 20 0.20 -8.99 7.04
C THR A 20 0.75 -8.12 5.90
N ILE A 21 1.93 -7.49 6.07
CA ILE A 21 2.53 -6.67 5.00
C ILE A 21 2.86 -7.52 3.76
N GLN A 22 3.34 -8.75 3.93
CA GLN A 22 3.64 -9.63 2.81
C GLN A 22 2.38 -10.02 2.03
N ARG A 23 1.24 -10.23 2.71
CA ARG A 23 -0.06 -10.44 2.04
C ARG A 23 -0.48 -9.20 1.24
N HIS A 24 -0.32 -8.01 1.82
CA HIS A 24 -0.65 -6.75 1.12
C HIS A 24 0.25 -6.51 -0.10
N ILE A 25 1.54 -6.83 -0.01
CA ILE A 25 2.47 -6.76 -1.14
C ILE A 25 2.06 -7.75 -2.24
N LYS A 26 1.78 -9.01 -1.88
CA LYS A 26 1.30 -10.01 -2.86
C LYS A 26 -0.01 -9.59 -3.51
N CYS A 27 -0.94 -9.03 -2.74
CA CYS A 27 -2.17 -8.44 -3.25
C CYS A 27 -1.88 -7.32 -4.26
N ALA A 28 -0.96 -6.42 -3.93
CA ALA A 28 -0.55 -5.34 -4.83
C ALA A 28 0.05 -5.87 -6.14
N LEU A 29 0.77 -6.99 -6.10
CA LEU A 29 1.32 -7.65 -7.29
C LEU A 29 0.31 -8.55 -8.03
N GLY A 30 -0.89 -8.77 -7.48
CA GLY A 30 -1.85 -9.73 -8.01
C GLY A 30 -1.46 -11.20 -7.79
N GLU A 31 -0.49 -11.46 -6.92
CA GLU A 31 0.05 -12.80 -6.61
C GLU A 31 -0.67 -13.47 -5.42
N GLY A 32 -1.76 -12.88 -4.90
CA GLY A 32 -2.47 -13.45 -3.74
C GLY A 32 -3.80 -12.76 -3.40
N PRO A 33 -4.51 -13.28 -2.38
CA PRO A 33 -5.79 -12.73 -1.95
C PRO A 33 -5.61 -11.34 -1.37
N CYS A 34 -6.55 -10.46 -1.69
CA CYS A 34 -6.65 -9.10 -1.17
C CYS A 34 -7.82 -9.00 -0.21
N ASP A 35 -7.59 -8.35 0.92
CA ASP A 35 -8.65 -7.84 1.78
C ASP A 35 -9.15 -6.47 1.27
N PRO A 36 -10.29 -5.95 1.75
CA PRO A 36 -10.84 -4.67 1.27
C PRO A 36 -9.85 -3.50 1.39
N VAL A 37 -9.00 -3.48 2.42
CA VAL A 37 -7.96 -2.46 2.58
C VAL A 37 -6.84 -2.68 1.55
N GLY A 38 -6.37 -3.91 1.37
CA GLY A 38 -5.42 -4.26 0.31
C GLY A 38 -5.90 -3.88 -1.09
N ILE A 39 -7.17 -4.10 -1.41
CA ILE A 39 -7.78 -3.67 -2.68
C ILE A 39 -7.72 -2.15 -2.82
N ARG A 40 -8.10 -1.41 -1.77
CA ARG A 40 -8.06 0.05 -1.76
C ARG A 40 -6.63 0.55 -1.98
N LEU A 41 -5.65 0.01 -1.24
CA LEU A 41 -4.24 0.37 -1.37
C LEU A 41 -3.70 0.03 -2.76
N ARG A 42 -4.04 -1.13 -3.33
CA ARG A 42 -3.63 -1.52 -4.69
C ARG A 42 -4.14 -0.55 -5.75
N THR A 43 -5.37 -0.04 -5.59
CA THR A 43 -5.94 0.93 -6.53
C THR A 43 -5.30 2.31 -6.39
N LEU A 44 -4.98 2.74 -5.17
CA LEU A 44 -4.46 4.08 -4.89
C LEU A 44 -2.94 4.20 -5.01
N ALA A 45 -2.19 3.15 -4.70
CA ALA A 45 -0.72 3.15 -4.71
C ALA A 45 -0.12 3.59 -6.06
N PRO A 46 -0.61 3.12 -7.22
CA PRO A 46 -0.12 3.56 -8.53
C PRO A 46 -0.37 5.06 -8.77
N LEU A 47 -1.49 5.59 -8.29
CA LEU A 47 -1.82 7.01 -8.42
C LEU A 47 -0.86 7.87 -7.60
N VAL A 48 -0.61 7.47 -6.35
CA VAL A 48 0.36 8.14 -5.48
C VAL A 48 1.78 8.05 -6.03
N LEU A 49 2.18 6.91 -6.63
CA LEU A 49 3.47 6.73 -7.30
C LEU A 49 3.65 7.69 -8.48
N ARG A 50 2.61 7.90 -9.29
CA ARG A 50 2.60 8.84 -10.43
C ARG A 50 2.58 10.32 -10.02
N GLY A 51 2.48 10.61 -8.72
CA GLY A 51 2.53 11.96 -8.17
C GLY A 51 1.18 12.65 -8.00
N SER A 52 0.06 12.04 -8.42
CA SER A 52 -1.28 12.60 -8.22
C SER A 52 -2.30 11.53 -7.86
N CYS A 53 -2.97 11.72 -6.71
CA CYS A 53 -4.09 10.87 -6.31
C CYS A 53 -5.30 11.74 -5.96
N PRO A 54 -6.13 12.10 -6.96
CA PRO A 54 -7.31 12.97 -6.73
C PRO A 54 -8.40 12.29 -5.87
N GLN A 55 -8.34 10.96 -5.76
CA GLN A 55 -9.28 10.12 -5.03
C GLN A 55 -8.76 9.68 -3.64
N CYS A 56 -7.56 10.14 -3.27
CA CYS A 56 -6.97 9.91 -1.96
C CYS A 56 -7.31 11.10 -1.04
N SER A 57 -7.69 10.81 0.19
CA SER A 57 -7.62 11.77 1.27
C SER A 57 -6.16 12.17 1.57
N PRO A 58 -5.92 13.32 2.22
CA PRO A 58 -4.59 13.71 2.68
C PRO A 58 -3.96 12.65 3.59
N GLN A 59 -4.77 11.95 4.38
CA GLN A 59 -4.32 10.86 5.24
C GLN A 59 -3.90 9.63 4.43
N GLU A 60 -4.75 9.14 3.51
CA GLU A 60 -4.41 8.01 2.63
C GLU A 60 -3.12 8.28 1.85
N THR A 61 -2.94 9.51 1.34
CA THR A 61 -1.73 9.89 0.60
C THR A 61 -0.47 9.74 1.47
N ARG A 62 -0.50 10.23 2.71
CA ARG A 62 0.62 10.09 3.66
C ARG A 62 0.89 8.63 4.00
N GLN A 63 -0.17 7.87 4.25
CA GLN A 63 -0.11 6.45 4.59
C GLN A 63 0.49 5.63 3.46
N ILE A 64 0.00 5.79 2.23
CA ILE A 64 0.52 5.12 1.04
C ILE A 64 1.99 5.46 0.84
N ARG A 65 2.38 6.74 0.90
CA ARG A 65 3.80 7.14 0.78
C ARG A 65 4.69 6.46 1.83
N ARG A 66 4.19 6.32 3.06
CA ARG A 66 4.90 5.65 4.15
C ARG A 66 5.02 4.15 3.90
N THR A 67 3.95 3.50 3.43
CA THR A 67 3.96 2.08 3.01
C THR A 67 4.95 1.85 1.87
N LEU A 68 4.91 2.66 0.82
CA LEU A 68 5.84 2.56 -0.31
C LEU A 68 7.29 2.70 0.16
N SER A 69 7.57 3.68 1.04
CA SER A 69 8.90 3.87 1.64
C SER A 69 9.33 2.68 2.51
N TYR A 70 8.39 2.04 3.22
CA TYR A 70 8.66 0.84 4.01
C TYR A 70 8.99 -0.35 3.11
N VAL A 71 8.20 -0.59 2.06
CA VAL A 71 8.41 -1.68 1.09
C VAL A 71 9.73 -1.48 0.35
N GLN A 72 10.03 -0.26 -0.11
CA GLN A 72 11.31 0.05 -0.77
C GLN A 72 12.53 -0.31 0.10
N ARG A 73 12.47 -0.05 1.42
CA ARG A 73 13.59 -0.31 2.34
C ARG A 73 13.67 -1.75 2.82
N ASN A 74 12.54 -2.40 3.08
CA ASN A 74 12.50 -3.74 3.70
C ASN A 74 12.29 -4.88 2.69
N HIS A 75 11.73 -4.57 1.52
CA HIS A 75 11.31 -5.52 0.48
C HIS A 75 11.73 -5.04 -0.92
N PRO A 76 13.04 -4.88 -1.19
CA PRO A 76 13.53 -4.29 -2.44
C PRO A 76 13.18 -5.11 -3.68
N TRP A 77 13.08 -6.44 -3.55
CA TRP A 77 12.69 -7.34 -4.64
C TRP A 77 11.23 -7.14 -5.06
N GLU A 78 10.31 -7.11 -4.10
CA GLU A 78 8.91 -6.85 -4.36
C GLU A 78 8.68 -5.40 -4.79
N TRP A 79 9.44 -4.45 -4.24
CA TRP A 79 9.43 -3.07 -4.70
C TRP A 79 9.78 -2.96 -6.19
N ALA A 80 10.81 -3.66 -6.65
CA ALA A 80 11.17 -3.67 -8.07
C ALA A 80 10.03 -4.20 -8.96
N LYS A 81 9.29 -5.22 -8.50
CA LYS A 81 8.10 -5.71 -9.20
C LYS A 81 6.98 -4.65 -9.23
N ILE A 82 6.72 -3.98 -8.10
CA ILE A 82 5.71 -2.90 -8.01
C ILE A 82 6.04 -1.78 -8.99
N ILE A 83 7.30 -1.31 -9.01
CA ILE A 83 7.73 -0.27 -9.95
C ILE A 83 7.64 -0.76 -11.39
N ARG A 84 7.99 -2.00 -11.69
CA ARG A 84 7.84 -2.56 -13.04
C ARG A 84 6.38 -2.63 -13.49
N GLN A 85 5.44 -2.85 -12.57
CA GLN A 85 4.02 -2.99 -12.86
C GLN A 85 3.27 -1.64 -12.90
N TYR A 86 3.67 -0.68 -12.07
CA TYR A 86 2.92 0.55 -11.82
C TYR A 86 3.70 1.85 -12.08
N GLY A 87 5.03 1.78 -12.17
CA GLY A 87 5.92 2.90 -12.46
C GLY A 87 5.87 3.35 -13.91
#